data_AF-A0A401MW75-F1
#
_entry.id   AF-A0A401MW75-F1
#
_cell.length_a   1.000
_cell.length_b   1.000
_cell.length_c   1.000
_cell.angle_alpha   90.00
_cell.angle_beta   90.00
_cell.angle_gamma   90.00
#
_symmetry.space_group_name_H-M   'P 1'
#
loop_
_entity.id
_entity.type
_entity.pdbx_description
1 polymer ?
#
loop_
_entity_poly.entity_id
_entity_poly.type
_entity_poly.pdbx_seq_one_letter_code
_entity_poly.pdbx_strand_id
1 'polypeptide(L)' 'MVNPRWGRQCPGATRRSYSDFPTIIRSIRDRLLLPLETVVRTGHGELTTVGPEAPHLAEWIDRSY' A
#
# COMPACT_ATOMS: atom_id res chain seq x y z
N MET A 1 1.87 -19.92 -25.57
CA MET A 1 0.58 -19.28 -25.89
C MET A 1 0.08 -18.59 -24.63
N VAL A 2 0.12 -17.26 -24.56
CA VAL A 2 -0.47 -16.48 -23.45
C VAL A 2 -1.76 -15.86 -24.00
N ASN A 3 -2.90 -16.21 -23.42
CA ASN A 3 -4.21 -15.70 -23.85
C ASN A 3 -4.38 -14.25 -23.34
N PRO A 4 -4.51 -13.24 -24.22
CA PRO A 4 -4.55 -11.83 -23.82
C PRO A 4 -5.88 -11.38 -23.20
N ARG A 5 -6.85 -12.30 -22.98
CA ARG A 5 -8.19 -11.96 -22.48
C ARG A 5 -8.33 -11.81 -20.97
N TRP A 6 -7.30 -12.14 -20.18
CA TRP A 6 -7.33 -11.90 -18.73
C TRP A 6 -6.71 -10.56 -18.40
N GLY A 7 -7.40 -9.48 -18.79
CA GLY A 7 -7.09 -8.14 -18.32
C GLY A 7 -7.35 -8.03 -16.82
N ARG A 8 -6.26 -7.83 -16.05
CA ARG A 8 -6.18 -7.26 -14.68
C ARG A 8 -7.36 -7.51 -13.72
N GLN A 9 -7.06 -8.26 -12.65
CA GLN A 9 -7.85 -8.54 -11.43
C GLN A 9 -8.96 -9.60 -11.52
N CYS A 10 -8.87 -10.56 -10.59
CA CYS A 10 -9.86 -11.60 -10.38
C CYS A 10 -11.18 -11.01 -9.84
N PRO A 11 -12.33 -11.66 -10.12
CA PRO A 11 -13.58 -11.35 -9.45
C PRO A 11 -13.39 -11.33 -7.93
N GLY A 12 -13.85 -10.26 -7.26
CA GLY A 12 -13.68 -10.07 -5.82
C GLY A 12 -12.51 -9.18 -5.41
N ALA A 13 -11.64 -8.75 -6.33
CA ALA A 13 -10.63 -7.75 -6.00
C ALA A 13 -11.28 -6.37 -5.78
N THR A 14 -11.16 -5.85 -4.55
CA THR A 14 -11.68 -4.52 -4.19
C THR A 14 -11.03 -3.44 -5.05
N ARG A 15 -11.87 -2.65 -5.73
CA ARG A 15 -11.44 -1.52 -6.56
C ARG A 15 -11.30 -0.23 -5.74
N ARG A 16 -10.45 0.67 -6.22
CA ARG A 16 -10.14 1.96 -5.57
C ARG A 16 -11.30 2.95 -5.49
N SER A 17 -12.37 2.73 -6.25
CA SER A 17 -13.53 3.64 -6.34
C SER A 17 -14.27 3.87 -5.02
N TYR A 18 -13.97 3.09 -3.98
CA TYR A 18 -14.52 3.24 -2.62
C TYR A 18 -13.46 3.65 -1.58
N SER A 19 -12.28 4.12 -2.01
CA SER A 19 -11.18 4.51 -1.13
C SER A 19 -10.78 5.97 -1.36
N ASP A 20 -10.49 6.69 -0.27
CA ASP A 20 -10.03 8.08 -0.29
C ASP A 20 -8.53 8.10 0.05
N PHE A 21 -7.70 8.34 -0.97
CA PHE A 21 -6.25 8.33 -0.84
C PHE A 21 -5.72 9.41 0.13
N PRO A 22 -6.12 10.69 0.04
CA PRO A 22 -5.73 11.71 1.02
C PRO A 22 -6.03 11.32 2.47
N THR A 23 -7.20 10.73 2.72
CA THR A 23 -7.62 10.30 4.05
C THR A 23 -6.73 9.17 4.60
N ILE A 24 -6.35 8.23 3.73
CA ILE A 24 -5.45 7.13 4.09
C ILE A 24 -4.05 7.68 4.43
N ILE A 25 -3.48 8.53 3.58
CA ILE A 25 -2.14 9.11 3.81
C ILE A 25 -2.12 9.92 5.10
N ARG A 26 -3.12 10.77 5.35
CA ARG A 26 -3.26 11.50 6.61
C ARG A 26 -3.31 10.55 7.80
N SER A 27 -4.11 9.49 7.71
CA SER A 27 -4.23 8.51 8.80
C SER A 27 -2.92 7.79 9.10
N ILE A 28 -2.14 7.43 8.08
CA ILE A 28 -0.83 6.80 8.25
C ILE A 28 0.13 7.77 8.93
N ARG A 29 0.23 9.02 8.44
CA ARG A 29 1.13 10.04 9.00
C ARG A 29 0.81 10.36 10.46
N ASP A 30 -0.47 10.52 10.79
CA ASP A 30 -0.88 11.06 12.08
C ASP A 30 -1.05 9.97 13.15
N ARG A 31 -1.28 8.71 12.75
CA ARG A 31 -1.63 7.63 13.69
C ARG A 31 -0.63 6.49 13.75
N LEU A 32 0.19 6.27 12.73
CA LEU A 32 1.16 5.17 12.72
C LEU A 32 2.44 5.58 13.45
N LEU A 33 2.37 5.64 14.78
CA LEU A 33 3.46 6.03 15.68
C LEU A 33 4.16 4.80 16.27
N LEU A 34 4.71 3.94 15.42
CA LEU A 34 5.35 2.68 15.81
C LEU A 34 6.88 2.80 15.80
N PRO A 35 7.61 2.04 16.67
CA PRO A 35 9.06 1.93 16.59
C PRO A 35 9.54 1.43 15.22
N LEU A 36 10.74 1.86 14.79
CA LEU A 36 11.25 1.56 13.44
C LEU A 36 11.53 0.06 13.22
N GLU A 37 11.84 -0.67 14.29
CA GLU A 37 12.06 -2.12 14.30
C GLU A 37 10.76 -2.95 14.24
N THR A 38 9.59 -2.29 14.30
CA THR A 38 8.31 -2.98 14.24
C THR A 38 8.17 -3.72 12.92
N VAL A 39 7.97 -5.04 12.98
CA VAL A 39 7.83 -5.92 11.81
C VAL A 39 6.44 -5.80 11.21
N VAL A 40 6.38 -5.49 9.92
CA VAL A 40 5.15 -5.49 9.12
C VAL A 40 5.03 -6.86 8.44
N ARG A 41 3.99 -7.60 8.79
CA ARG A 41 3.67 -8.91 8.20
C ARG A 41 2.56 -8.72 7.17
N THR A 42 2.94 -8.44 5.93
CA THR A 42 2.00 -8.21 4.83
C THR A 42 1.22 -9.49 4.51
N GLY A 43 -0.01 -9.36 4.03
CA GLY A 43 -0.81 -10.52 3.60
C GLY A 43 -0.26 -11.18 2.34
N HIS A 44 0.57 -10.47 1.58
CA HIS A 44 1.27 -10.94 0.38
C HIS A 44 2.61 -10.22 0.24
N GLY A 45 3.65 -10.95 -0.16
CA GLY A 45 5.02 -10.44 -0.29
C GLY A 45 5.90 -10.78 0.91
N GLU A 46 7.10 -10.24 0.90
CA GLU A 46 8.09 -10.44 1.97
C GLU A 46 7.76 -9.59 3.21
N LEU A 47 8.32 -10.00 4.35
CA LEU A 47 8.29 -9.20 5.58
C LEU A 47 9.16 -7.95 5.42
N THR A 48 8.75 -6.86 6.07
CA THR A 48 9.52 -5.62 6.17
C THR A 48 9.42 -5.07 7.60
N THR A 49 10.11 -3.97 7.89
CA THR A 49 9.93 -3.21 9.14
C THR A 49 9.50 -1.78 8.83
N VAL A 50 9.00 -1.05 9.83
CA VAL A 50 8.56 0.35 9.64
C VAL A 50 9.71 1.25 9.17
N GLY A 51 10.94 1.01 9.63
CA GLY A 51 12.11 1.84 9.32
C GLY A 51 12.41 1.99 7.83
N PRO A 52 12.62 0.89 7.09
CA PRO A 52 12.83 0.92 5.64
C PRO A 52 11.67 1.54 4.85
N GLU A 53 10.42 1.38 5.29
CA GLU A 53 9.24 1.88 4.57
C GLU A 53 8.97 3.38 4.81
N ALA A 54 9.29 3.90 6.01
CA ALA A 54 9.00 5.28 6.40
C ALA A 54 9.45 6.38 5.40
N PRO A 55 10.67 6.35 4.82
CA PRO A 55 11.10 7.40 3.88
C PRO A 55 10.33 7.41 2.55
N HIS A 56 9.64 6.32 2.19
CA HIS A 56 8.89 6.23 0.94
C HIS A 56 7.56 7.00 0.94
N LEU A 57 7.12 7.53 2.09
CA LEU A 57 5.85 8.25 2.20
C LEU A 57 5.76 9.43 1.22
N ALA A 58 6.85 10.18 1.05
CA ALA A 58 6.89 11.31 0.12
C ALA A 58 6.74 10.84 -1.35
N GLU A 59 7.45 9.79 -1.72
CA GLU A 59 7.35 9.18 -3.05
C GLU A 59 5.92 8.71 -3.36
N TRP A 60 5.23 8.13 -2.38
CA TRP A 60 3.85 7.67 -2.55
C TRP A 60 2.86 8.83 -2.75
N ILE A 61 3.10 9.96 -2.08
CA ILE A 61 2.32 11.19 -2.27
C ILE A 61 2.55 11.74 -3.69
N ASP A 62 3.81 11.84 -4.12
CA ASP A 62 4.17 12.38 -5.44
C ASP A 62 3.61 11.53 -6.58
N ARG A 63 3.54 10.21 -6.39
CA ARG A 63 2.95 9.28 -7.37
C ARG A 63 1.44 9.41 -7.54
N SER A 64 0.74 10.12 -6.64
CA SER A 64 -0.70 10.42 -6.66
C SER A 64 -1.49 9.61 -7.70
N TYR A 65 -1.89 8.39 -7.32
CA TYR A 65 -2.58 7.42 -8.19
C TYR A 65 -4.08 7.68 -8.34
#